data_AF-A0A127CEY5-F1
#
_entry.id   AF-A0A127CEY5-F1
#
_cell.length_a   1.000
_cell.length_b   1.000
_cell.length_c   1.000
_cell.angle_alpha   90.00
_cell.angle_beta   90.00
_cell.angle_gamma   90.00
#
_symmetry.space_group_name_H-M   'P 1'
#
loop_
_entity.id
_entity.type
_entity.pdbx_description
1 polymer ?
#
loop_
_entity_poly.entity_id
_entity_poly.type
_entity_poly.pdbx_seq_one_letter_code
_entity_poly.pdbx_strand_id
1 'polypeptide(L)'
;MARRWENKGRSGVVFLALALAGAVVPANAPAGMLAPAPLSGKAAARHLPVTPVDGRYDRQPGLKAIRDKLVADQPVTTGELRVLANAGDGLAAYALAERYIESGRPELRADAAFYYAVAVARGRSYAINPLVDILMDGQTVIPQARLDNIERALLLQASQGDRDAVDVLSKFYLQGQPFGHRPDMAEALMKAGVSGSNDSALALRTALWLASKEPGDAAEIMEIRRFLAIALESPDLSVRTAAENLMRSYPDPGTAKAEDNDE
;
A
#
# COMPACT_ATOMS: atom_id res chain seq x y z
N MET A 1 -24.94 -19.59 -17.07
CA MET A 1 -24.25 -20.87 -17.32
C MET A 1 -23.22 -21.07 -16.22
N ALA A 2 -23.58 -21.87 -15.22
CA ALA A 2 -22.74 -22.17 -14.05
C ALA A 2 -22.12 -23.57 -14.20
N ARG A 3 -20.83 -23.72 -13.90
CA ARG A 3 -20.23 -25.05 -13.65
C ARG A 3 -19.62 -25.09 -12.25
N ARG A 4 -20.45 -25.66 -11.38
CA ARG A 4 -20.20 -26.27 -10.08
C ARG A 4 -19.23 -27.45 -10.24
N TRP A 5 -18.14 -27.49 -9.49
CA TRP A 5 -17.42 -28.72 -9.18
C TRP A 5 -17.33 -28.85 -7.67
N GLU A 6 -18.19 -29.73 -7.17
CA GLU A 6 -18.25 -30.26 -5.83
C GLU A 6 -17.31 -31.49 -5.83
N ASN A 7 -16.41 -31.63 -4.85
CA ASN A 7 -16.04 -32.98 -4.46
C ASN A 7 -15.77 -33.09 -2.95
N LYS A 8 -16.61 -33.93 -2.34
CA LYS A 8 -16.61 -34.40 -0.96
C LYS A 8 -15.71 -35.64 -0.85
N GLY A 9 -15.22 -35.88 0.36
CA GLY A 9 -14.83 -37.23 0.81
C GLY A 9 -13.74 -37.16 1.87
N ARG A 10 -14.11 -37.00 3.15
CA ARG A 10 -14.42 -38.07 4.12
C ARG A 10 -13.17 -38.78 4.63
N SER A 11 -12.83 -38.49 5.89
CA SER A 11 -12.88 -39.44 7.04
C SER A 11 -11.47 -39.99 7.32
N GLY A 12 -10.93 -40.03 8.53
CA GLY A 12 -11.42 -39.82 9.90
C GLY A 12 -10.55 -40.67 10.83
N VAL A 13 -10.60 -40.37 12.15
CA VAL A 13 -10.38 -41.31 13.28
C VAL A 13 -8.89 -41.68 13.53
N VAL A 14 -8.30 -41.74 14.73
CA VAL A 14 -8.49 -41.34 16.14
C VAL A 14 -7.30 -41.98 16.90
N PHE A 15 -6.76 -41.28 17.90
CA PHE A 15 -6.02 -41.70 19.12
C PHE A 15 -5.06 -42.91 19.12
N LEU A 16 -3.87 -42.74 19.73
CA LEU A 16 -3.52 -43.39 21.02
C LEU A 16 -2.18 -42.89 21.61
N ALA A 17 -2.14 -42.81 22.94
CA ALA A 17 -1.02 -42.47 23.82
C ALA A 17 -0.19 -43.71 24.23
N LEU A 18 1.06 -43.51 24.72
CA LEU A 18 1.77 -44.31 25.76
C LEU A 18 3.19 -43.70 25.96
N ALA A 19 3.55 -43.08 27.09
CA ALA A 19 3.94 -43.59 28.42
C ALA A 19 5.39 -44.12 28.53
N LEU A 20 6.06 -43.63 29.58
CA LEU A 20 7.44 -43.88 30.03
C LEU A 20 7.69 -45.32 30.51
N ALA A 21 8.93 -45.81 30.34
CA ALA A 21 9.64 -46.63 31.33
C ALA A 21 11.16 -46.63 31.04
N GLY A 22 11.99 -46.50 32.08
CA GLY A 22 13.45 -46.53 32.00
C GLY A 22 14.06 -47.89 32.36
N ALA A 23 15.37 -48.05 32.10
CA ALA A 23 16.28 -48.96 32.83
C ALA A 23 17.76 -48.74 32.44
N VAL A 24 18.57 -48.42 33.45
CA VAL A 24 19.87 -48.98 33.90
C VAL A 24 20.88 -49.58 32.88
N VAL A 25 22.14 -49.13 33.01
CA VAL A 25 23.45 -49.53 32.40
C VAL A 25 24.08 -50.68 33.25
N PRO A 26 24.88 -51.70 32.76
CA PRO A 26 26.23 -51.49 32.21
C PRO A 26 26.90 -52.52 31.25
N ALA A 27 27.97 -52.02 30.61
CA ALA A 27 29.28 -52.58 30.22
C ALA A 27 29.46 -54.00 29.63
N ASN A 28 29.96 -54.06 28.38
CA ASN A 28 31.22 -54.73 28.01
C ASN A 28 31.58 -54.48 26.52
N ALA A 29 32.84 -54.14 26.26
CA ALA A 29 33.48 -54.06 24.93
C ALA A 29 33.99 -55.47 24.49
N PRO A 30 34.64 -55.71 23.31
CA PRO A 30 35.00 -54.81 22.21
C PRO A 30 34.79 -55.40 20.78
N ALA A 31 35.25 -54.62 19.79
CA ALA A 31 35.77 -55.05 18.48
C ALA A 31 34.77 -55.45 17.37
N GLY A 32 34.63 -54.53 16.41
CA GLY A 32 34.02 -54.79 15.10
C GLY A 32 34.15 -53.54 14.23
N MET A 33 35.35 -53.31 13.69
CA MET A 33 35.59 -52.35 12.61
C MET A 33 34.62 -52.63 11.45
N LEU A 34 33.70 -51.69 11.18
CA LEU A 34 33.10 -51.48 9.87
C LEU A 34 32.91 -49.97 9.70
N ALA A 35 33.74 -49.40 8.84
CA ALA A 35 33.69 -47.99 8.48
C ALA A 35 32.33 -47.63 7.85
N PRO A 36 31.73 -46.47 8.17
CA PRO A 36 30.58 -45.98 7.41
C PRO A 36 31.05 -45.48 6.05
N ALA A 37 30.42 -46.01 4.99
CA ALA A 37 30.58 -45.52 3.63
C ALA A 37 30.18 -44.03 3.53
N PRO A 38 30.94 -43.18 2.85
CA PRO A 38 30.54 -41.79 2.63
C PRO A 38 29.37 -41.76 1.64
N LEU A 39 28.21 -41.25 2.09
CA LEU A 39 27.12 -40.83 1.21
C LEU A 39 27.59 -39.60 0.42
N SER A 40 28.27 -39.85 -0.69
CA SER A 40 28.57 -38.85 -1.71
C SER A 40 27.30 -38.55 -2.50
N GLY A 41 26.38 -37.83 -1.86
CA GLY A 41 25.20 -37.26 -2.49
C GLY A 41 25.52 -35.86 -2.98
N LYS A 42 26.10 -35.72 -4.18
CA LYS A 42 26.10 -34.44 -4.90
C LYS A 42 24.64 -34.04 -5.13
N ALA A 43 24.12 -33.15 -4.29
CA ALA A 43 22.88 -32.45 -4.55
C ALA A 43 23.10 -31.58 -5.80
N ALA A 44 22.72 -32.12 -6.96
CA ALA A 44 22.70 -31.37 -8.21
C ALA A 44 21.72 -30.21 -8.02
N ALA A 45 22.25 -29.00 -7.94
CA ALA A 45 21.46 -27.78 -7.99
C ALA A 45 20.63 -27.80 -9.27
N ARG A 46 19.31 -28.00 -9.11
CA ARG A 46 18.37 -27.90 -10.22
C ARG A 46 18.33 -26.43 -10.65
N HIS A 47 19.13 -26.10 -11.66
CA HIS A 47 19.01 -24.83 -12.38
C HIS A 47 17.64 -24.82 -13.05
N LEU A 48 16.67 -24.17 -12.40
CA LEU A 48 15.42 -23.83 -13.06
C LEU A 48 15.76 -22.81 -14.16
N PRO A 49 15.35 -23.05 -15.42
CA PRO A 49 15.57 -22.09 -16.48
C PRO A 49 14.81 -20.80 -16.15
N VAL A 50 15.54 -19.72 -15.87
CA VAL A 50 14.97 -18.38 -15.81
C VAL A 50 14.75 -17.95 -17.25
N THR A 51 13.51 -17.98 -17.71
CA THR A 51 13.17 -17.37 -19.00
C THR A 51 13.28 -15.86 -18.83
N PRO A 52 14.22 -15.18 -19.50
CA PRO A 52 14.28 -13.73 -19.46
C PRO A 52 12.97 -13.19 -20.06
N VAL A 53 12.27 -12.37 -19.28
CA VAL A 53 11.13 -11.59 -19.78
C VAL A 53 11.73 -10.33 -20.43
N ASP A 54 11.38 -10.06 -21.68
CA ASP A 54 11.77 -8.83 -22.38
C ASP A 54 11.49 -7.60 -21.50
N GLY A 55 12.54 -6.89 -21.13
CA GLY A 55 12.47 -5.61 -20.45
C GLY A 55 11.96 -4.51 -21.38
N ARG A 56 11.32 -3.49 -20.81
CA ARG A 56 10.76 -2.31 -21.53
C ARG A 56 11.77 -1.67 -22.51
N TYR A 57 13.07 -1.74 -22.20
CA TYR A 57 14.14 -1.10 -22.95
C TYR A 57 14.93 -2.04 -23.86
N ASP A 58 14.60 -3.33 -23.92
CA ASP A 58 15.40 -4.31 -24.65
C ASP A 58 15.40 -4.05 -26.17
N ARG A 59 14.36 -3.40 -26.67
CA ARG A 59 14.24 -2.96 -28.07
C ARG A 59 14.79 -1.55 -28.33
N GLN A 60 15.35 -0.91 -27.30
CA GLN A 60 15.85 0.47 -27.34
C GLN A 60 17.23 0.54 -26.66
N PRO A 61 18.30 0.11 -27.34
CA PRO A 61 19.63 -0.08 -26.72
C PRO A 61 20.18 1.21 -26.09
N GLY A 62 19.88 2.38 -26.66
CA GLY A 62 20.24 3.67 -26.07
C GLY A 62 19.58 3.92 -24.72
N LEU A 63 18.27 3.67 -24.59
CA LEU A 63 17.58 3.81 -23.30
C LEU A 63 18.06 2.78 -22.29
N LYS A 64 18.28 1.53 -22.75
CA LYS A 64 18.81 0.47 -21.89
C LYS A 64 20.16 0.86 -21.30
N ALA A 65 21.08 1.38 -22.12
CA ALA A 65 22.40 1.80 -21.65
C ALA A 65 22.32 2.92 -20.59
N ILE A 66 21.45 3.92 -20.79
CA ILE A 66 21.24 4.98 -19.78
C ILE A 66 20.64 4.38 -18.50
N ARG A 67 19.67 3.46 -18.64
CA ARG A 67 19.01 2.83 -17.50
C ARG A 67 19.97 1.99 -16.69
N ASP A 68 20.84 1.23 -17.35
CA ASP A 68 21.87 0.40 -16.73
C ASP A 68 22.84 1.27 -15.93
N LYS A 69 23.28 2.41 -16.48
CA LYS A 69 24.08 3.41 -15.74
C LYS A 69 23.34 3.90 -14.49
N LEU A 70 22.07 4.26 -14.62
CA LEU A 70 21.25 4.77 -13.52
C LEU A 70 21.04 3.73 -12.41
N VAL A 71 20.83 2.44 -12.75
CA VAL A 71 20.76 1.36 -11.74
C VAL A 71 22.10 1.18 -11.04
N ALA A 72 23.19 1.27 -11.79
CA ALA A 72 24.55 1.04 -11.30
C ALA A 72 25.16 2.24 -10.56
N ASP A 73 24.35 3.27 -10.25
CA ASP A 73 24.78 4.53 -9.62
C ASP A 73 25.95 5.22 -10.35
N GLN A 74 26.02 5.03 -11.67
CA GLN A 74 27.00 5.71 -12.51
C GLN A 74 26.51 7.13 -12.86
N PRO A 75 27.41 8.07 -13.17
CA PRO A 75 27.03 9.42 -13.55
C PRO A 75 26.09 9.42 -14.77
N VAL A 76 24.89 9.99 -14.59
CA VAL A 76 23.89 10.21 -15.65
C VAL A 76 23.59 11.69 -15.78
N THR A 77 23.68 12.21 -17.00
CA THR A 77 23.41 13.62 -17.31
C THR A 77 21.92 13.95 -17.18
N THR A 78 21.60 15.23 -17.01
CA THR A 78 20.20 15.69 -16.92
C THR A 78 19.42 15.40 -18.20
N GLY A 79 20.09 15.49 -19.35
CA GLY A 79 19.50 15.14 -20.65
C GLY A 79 19.17 13.65 -20.75
N GLU A 80 20.07 12.78 -20.32
CA GLU A 80 19.85 11.33 -20.28
C GLU A 80 18.69 10.96 -19.33
N LEU A 81 18.63 11.55 -18.13
CA LEU A 81 17.50 11.37 -17.21
C LEU A 81 16.18 11.82 -17.84
N ARG A 82 16.17 12.97 -18.52
CA ARG A 82 14.99 13.50 -19.21
C ARG A 82 14.49 12.56 -20.30
N VAL A 83 15.40 11.99 -21.08
CA VAL A 83 15.05 11.02 -22.13
C VAL A 83 14.38 9.78 -21.54
N LEU A 84 14.94 9.21 -20.46
CA LEU A 84 14.32 8.07 -19.77
C LEU A 84 12.99 8.42 -19.11
N ALA A 85 12.91 9.55 -18.43
CA ALA A 85 11.70 10.02 -17.76
C ALA A 85 10.56 10.27 -18.75
N ASN A 86 10.86 10.87 -19.91
CA ASN A 86 9.90 11.07 -21.00
C ASN A 86 9.46 9.74 -21.64
N ALA A 87 10.30 8.71 -21.61
CA ALA A 87 9.92 7.33 -21.96
C ALA A 87 9.12 6.62 -20.85
N GLY A 88 8.80 7.32 -19.75
CA GLY A 88 8.00 6.83 -18.64
C GLY A 88 8.76 5.97 -17.63
N ASP A 89 10.09 6.07 -17.55
CA ASP A 89 10.87 5.48 -16.46
C ASP A 89 10.63 6.24 -15.16
N GLY A 90 10.04 5.57 -14.15
CA GLY A 90 9.72 6.20 -12.88
C GLY A 90 10.94 6.52 -12.01
N LEU A 91 12.02 5.75 -12.12
CA LEU A 91 13.25 6.03 -11.34
C LEU A 91 13.98 7.24 -11.92
N ALA A 92 14.10 7.30 -13.25
CA ALA A 92 14.71 8.46 -13.90
C ALA A 92 13.87 9.73 -13.72
N ALA A 93 12.54 9.62 -13.73
CA ALA A 93 11.66 10.74 -13.44
C ALA A 93 11.85 11.27 -12.02
N TYR A 94 11.91 10.39 -11.02
CA TYR A 94 12.21 10.79 -9.64
C TYR A 94 13.59 11.47 -9.54
N ALA A 95 14.65 10.84 -10.06
CA ALA A 95 16.00 11.40 -10.01
C ALA A 95 16.13 12.74 -10.74
N LEU A 96 15.37 12.94 -11.82
CA LEU A 96 15.32 14.22 -12.52
C LEU A 96 14.62 15.30 -11.70
N ALA A 97 13.51 14.96 -11.05
CA ALA A 97 12.77 15.88 -10.19
C ALA A 97 13.62 16.31 -8.99
N GLU A 98 14.28 15.38 -8.31
CA GLU A 98 15.24 15.67 -7.22
C GLU A 98 16.32 16.64 -7.70
N ARG A 99 16.94 16.37 -8.85
CA ARG A 99 17.97 17.27 -9.42
C ARG A 99 17.43 18.68 -9.72
N TYR A 100 16.18 18.80 -10.12
CA TYR A 100 15.54 20.12 -10.30
C TYR A 100 15.34 20.84 -8.97
N ILE A 101 14.92 20.13 -7.92
CA ILE A 101 14.78 20.69 -6.57
C ILE A 101 16.14 21.10 -6.00
N GLU A 102 17.15 20.24 -6.07
CA GLU A 102 18.51 20.49 -5.60
C GLU A 102 19.18 21.67 -6.29
N SER A 103 18.82 21.95 -7.55
CA SER A 103 19.36 23.11 -8.27
C SER A 103 18.96 24.47 -7.68
N GLY A 104 17.94 24.50 -6.80
CA GLY A 104 17.45 25.72 -6.17
C GLY A 104 16.75 26.69 -7.13
N ARG A 105 16.46 26.27 -8.36
CA ARG A 105 15.86 27.09 -9.42
C ARG A 105 14.32 27.05 -9.36
N PRO A 106 13.64 28.14 -8.94
CA PRO A 106 12.18 28.12 -8.74
C PRO A 106 11.39 27.79 -10.01
N GLU A 107 11.89 28.21 -11.18
CA GLU A 107 11.26 27.96 -12.47
C GLU A 107 11.20 26.48 -12.86
N LEU A 108 12.02 25.62 -12.23
CA LEU A 108 12.01 24.17 -12.48
C LEU A 108 11.05 23.41 -11.57
N ARG A 109 10.43 24.05 -10.56
CA ARG A 109 9.53 23.35 -9.62
C ARG A 109 8.29 22.76 -10.29
N ALA A 110 7.69 23.48 -11.23
CA ALA A 110 6.55 22.94 -11.98
C ALA A 110 6.93 21.75 -12.86
N ASP A 111 8.17 21.69 -13.36
CA ASP A 111 8.70 20.52 -14.07
C ASP A 111 9.01 19.37 -13.09
N ALA A 112 9.54 19.68 -11.91
CA ALA A 112 9.78 18.69 -10.86
C ALA A 112 8.48 18.02 -10.42
N ALA A 113 7.40 18.79 -10.19
CA ALA A 113 6.07 18.24 -9.87
C ALA A 113 5.55 17.30 -10.97
N PHE A 114 5.73 17.66 -12.25
CA PHE A 114 5.37 16.79 -13.35
C PHE A 114 6.15 15.46 -13.32
N TYR A 115 7.47 15.51 -13.11
CA TYR A 115 8.29 14.30 -13.07
C TYR A 115 8.09 13.46 -11.81
N TYR A 116 7.80 14.06 -10.65
CA TYR A 116 7.32 13.30 -9.50
C TYR A 116 6.00 12.59 -9.81
N ALA A 117 5.04 13.24 -10.47
CA ALA A 117 3.80 12.55 -10.88
C ALA A 117 4.05 11.40 -11.85
N VAL A 118 5.02 11.51 -12.76
CA VAL A 118 5.45 10.36 -13.59
C VAL A 118 6.00 9.23 -12.74
N ALA A 119 6.81 9.54 -11.71
CA ALA A 119 7.31 8.53 -10.78
C ALA A 119 6.17 7.86 -9.98
N VAL A 120 5.25 8.66 -9.43
CA VAL A 120 4.05 8.20 -8.73
C VAL A 120 3.21 7.27 -9.61
N ALA A 121 2.94 7.65 -10.86
CA ALA A 121 2.19 6.81 -11.81
C ALA A 121 2.89 5.47 -12.14
N ARG A 122 4.16 5.31 -11.78
CA ARG A 122 4.95 4.08 -11.92
C ARG A 122 5.16 3.34 -10.59
N GLY A 123 4.36 3.62 -9.58
CA GLY A 123 4.38 2.93 -8.29
C GLY A 123 5.49 3.39 -7.35
N ARG A 124 6.04 4.60 -7.55
CA ARG A 124 7.05 5.18 -6.65
C ARG A 124 6.36 6.06 -5.61
N SER A 125 5.74 5.43 -4.61
CA SER A 125 4.98 6.12 -3.55
C SER A 125 5.82 7.15 -2.77
N TYR A 126 7.13 6.92 -2.60
CA TYR A 126 8.04 7.89 -1.99
C TYR A 126 8.15 9.23 -2.73
N ALA A 127 7.69 9.32 -3.99
CA ALA A 127 7.62 10.58 -4.73
C ALA A 127 6.37 11.42 -4.40
N ILE A 128 5.42 10.88 -3.62
CA ILE A 128 4.19 11.58 -3.24
C ILE A 128 4.48 12.77 -2.33
N ASN A 129 5.28 12.58 -1.27
CA ASN A 129 5.59 13.66 -0.32
C ASN A 129 6.28 14.87 -0.97
N PRO A 130 7.40 14.73 -1.72
CA PRO A 130 8.02 15.88 -2.36
C PRO A 130 7.13 16.50 -3.46
N LEU A 131 6.24 15.73 -4.09
CA LEU A 131 5.20 16.28 -4.97
C LEU A 131 4.22 17.16 -4.18
N VAL A 132 3.71 16.67 -3.05
CA VAL A 132 2.79 17.41 -2.17
C VAL A 132 3.41 18.71 -1.68
N ASP A 133 4.70 18.69 -1.32
CA ASP A 133 5.42 19.88 -0.89
C ASP A 133 5.39 20.97 -1.97
N ILE A 134 5.56 20.61 -3.24
CA ILE A 134 5.44 21.56 -4.36
C ILE A 134 4.00 22.04 -4.53
N LEU A 135 3.01 21.14 -4.44
CA LEU A 135 1.60 21.50 -4.59
C LEU A 135 1.09 22.43 -3.48
N MET A 136 1.68 22.36 -2.30
CA MET A 136 1.29 23.14 -1.11
C MET A 136 2.12 24.41 -0.90
N ASP A 137 3.17 24.67 -1.69
CA ASP A 137 4.04 25.83 -1.48
C ASP A 137 3.37 27.18 -1.75
N GLY A 138 2.26 27.18 -2.51
CA GLY A 138 1.51 28.38 -2.90
C GLY A 138 2.27 29.35 -3.81
N GLN A 139 3.48 29.02 -4.24
CA GLN A 139 4.35 29.84 -5.08
C GLN A 139 4.51 29.25 -6.49
N THR A 140 4.48 27.93 -6.60
CA THR A 140 4.68 27.22 -7.86
C THR A 140 3.40 27.25 -8.69
N VAL A 141 3.42 28.01 -9.78
CA VAL A 141 2.30 28.04 -10.74
C VAL A 141 2.38 26.83 -11.65
N ILE A 142 1.44 25.89 -11.49
CA ILE A 142 1.34 24.69 -12.31
C ILE A 142 0.17 24.85 -13.29
N PRO A 143 0.40 24.74 -14.62
CA PRO A 143 -0.68 24.78 -15.60
C PRO A 143 -1.74 23.69 -15.36
N GLN A 144 -3.01 23.99 -15.59
CA GLN A 144 -4.12 23.06 -15.33
C GLN A 144 -3.92 21.67 -15.96
N ALA A 145 -3.46 21.61 -17.22
CA ALA A 145 -3.18 20.34 -17.89
C ALA A 145 -2.14 19.46 -17.17
N ARG A 146 -1.20 20.08 -16.43
CA ARG A 146 -0.26 19.35 -15.58
C ARG A 146 -0.89 18.95 -14.25
N LEU A 147 -1.72 19.79 -13.64
CA LEU A 147 -2.51 19.41 -12.46
C LEU A 147 -3.39 18.20 -12.75
N ASP A 148 -4.06 18.15 -13.90
CA ASP A 148 -4.89 17.00 -14.29
C ASP A 148 -4.06 15.71 -14.43
N ASN A 149 -2.80 15.81 -14.91
CA ASN A 149 -1.89 14.67 -14.98
C ASN A 149 -1.45 14.21 -13.58
N ILE A 150 -1.14 15.15 -12.70
CA ILE A 150 -0.76 14.88 -11.32
C ILE A 150 -1.91 14.21 -10.57
N GLU A 151 -3.12 14.74 -10.71
CA GLU A 151 -4.33 14.16 -10.12
C GLU A 151 -4.56 12.72 -10.61
N ARG A 152 -4.47 12.48 -11.92
CA ARG A 152 -4.59 11.12 -12.49
C ARG A 152 -3.54 10.15 -11.95
N ALA A 153 -2.31 10.61 -11.76
CA ALA A 153 -1.24 9.77 -11.20
C ALA A 153 -1.54 9.36 -9.76
N LEU A 154 -2.01 10.30 -8.94
CA LEU A 154 -2.43 10.03 -7.56
C LEU A 154 -3.66 9.12 -7.52
N LEU A 155 -4.66 9.35 -8.39
CA LEU A 155 -5.87 8.52 -8.46
C LEU A 155 -5.53 7.08 -8.85
N LEU A 156 -4.57 6.90 -9.76
CA LEU A 156 -4.08 5.58 -10.13
C LEU A 156 -3.47 4.86 -8.92
N GLN A 157 -2.64 5.54 -8.12
CA GLN A 157 -2.05 4.94 -6.92
C GLN A 157 -3.10 4.66 -5.84
N ALA A 158 -4.02 5.60 -5.60
CA ALA A 158 -5.12 5.41 -4.66
C ALA A 158 -6.00 4.21 -5.03
N SER A 159 -6.31 4.02 -6.32
CA SER A 159 -7.07 2.84 -6.78
C SER A 159 -6.29 1.52 -6.69
N GLN A 160 -4.96 1.58 -6.56
CA GLN A 160 -4.10 0.43 -6.26
C GLN A 160 -3.94 0.17 -4.76
N GLY A 161 -4.59 0.97 -3.90
CA GLY A 161 -4.54 0.84 -2.44
C GLY A 161 -3.36 1.55 -1.79
N ASP A 162 -2.68 2.46 -2.50
CA ASP A 162 -1.63 3.29 -1.91
C ASP A 162 -2.22 4.25 -0.87
N ARG A 163 -1.81 4.09 0.38
CA ARG A 163 -2.37 4.81 1.54
C ARG A 163 -2.04 6.30 1.48
N ASP A 164 -0.81 6.65 1.09
CA ASP A 164 -0.37 8.05 1.00
C ASP A 164 -1.14 8.78 -0.11
N ALA A 165 -1.41 8.10 -1.23
CA ALA A 165 -2.20 8.66 -2.32
C ALA A 165 -3.67 8.90 -1.91
N VAL A 166 -4.29 7.93 -1.21
CA VAL A 166 -5.66 8.10 -0.66
C VAL A 166 -5.69 9.28 0.32
N ASP A 167 -4.70 9.36 1.20
CA ASP A 167 -4.58 10.41 2.21
C ASP A 167 -4.53 11.81 1.59
N VAL A 168 -3.55 12.00 0.70
CA VAL A 168 -3.26 13.26 0.04
C VAL A 168 -4.42 13.72 -0.83
N LEU A 169 -5.00 12.83 -1.66
CA LEU A 169 -6.11 13.20 -2.53
C LEU A 169 -7.36 13.58 -1.74
N SER A 170 -7.69 12.82 -0.70
CA SER A 170 -8.84 13.12 0.15
C SER A 170 -8.66 14.51 0.78
N LYS A 171 -7.47 14.81 1.31
CA LYS A 171 -7.15 16.13 1.85
C LYS A 171 -7.29 17.24 0.80
N PHE A 172 -6.73 17.08 -0.39
CA PHE A 172 -6.82 18.10 -1.44
C PHE A 172 -8.26 18.34 -1.91
N TYR A 173 -9.07 17.30 -2.04
CA TYR A 173 -10.49 17.45 -2.38
C TYR A 173 -11.30 18.13 -1.29
N LEU A 174 -10.98 17.89 -0.01
CA LEU A 174 -11.62 18.59 1.11
C LEU A 174 -11.20 20.06 1.15
N GLN A 175 -9.92 20.35 0.94
CA GLN A 175 -9.39 21.72 0.95
C GLN A 175 -9.76 22.51 -0.30
N GLY A 176 -10.05 21.82 -1.41
CA GLY A 176 -10.38 22.41 -2.70
C GLY A 176 -9.18 22.91 -3.51
N GLN A 177 -7.96 22.71 -3.04
CA GLN A 177 -6.72 23.06 -3.74
C GLN A 177 -5.78 21.85 -3.75
N PRO A 178 -5.03 21.61 -4.83
CA PRO A 178 -5.07 22.33 -6.12
C PRO A 178 -6.18 21.82 -7.08
N PHE A 179 -6.92 20.78 -6.69
CA PHE A 179 -7.79 20.03 -7.62
C PHE A 179 -9.29 20.42 -7.57
N GLY A 180 -9.66 21.48 -6.85
CA GLY A 180 -11.06 21.86 -6.65
C GLY A 180 -11.75 21.08 -5.52
N HIS A 181 -12.76 21.71 -4.92
CA HIS A 181 -13.48 21.16 -3.76
C HIS A 181 -14.44 20.04 -4.18
N ARG A 182 -14.17 18.81 -3.73
CA ARG A 182 -14.90 17.59 -4.12
C ARG A 182 -15.09 16.64 -2.92
N PRO A 183 -15.85 17.04 -1.90
CA PRO A 183 -16.01 16.28 -0.66
C PRO A 183 -16.56 14.87 -0.87
N ASP A 184 -17.44 14.68 -1.86
CA ASP A 184 -18.01 13.37 -2.18
C ASP A 184 -16.96 12.40 -2.75
N MET A 185 -16.02 12.91 -3.57
CA MET A 185 -14.90 12.10 -4.06
C MET A 185 -13.90 11.78 -2.94
N ALA A 186 -13.66 12.73 -2.02
CA ALA A 186 -12.82 12.48 -0.84
C ALA A 186 -13.41 11.36 0.02
N GLU A 187 -14.72 11.40 0.28
CA GLU A 187 -15.40 10.35 1.02
C GLU A 187 -15.30 8.99 0.32
N ALA A 188 -15.60 8.93 -0.98
CA ALA A 188 -15.52 7.69 -1.76
C ALA A 188 -14.10 7.09 -1.72
N LEU A 189 -13.06 7.93 -1.84
CA LEU A 189 -11.67 7.50 -1.74
C LEU A 189 -11.34 6.96 -0.34
N MET A 190 -11.74 7.65 0.72
CA MET A 190 -11.51 7.20 2.09
C MET A 190 -12.19 5.84 2.35
N LYS A 191 -13.48 5.70 1.98
CA LYS A 191 -14.23 4.44 2.13
C LYS A 191 -13.58 3.27 1.37
N ALA A 192 -13.13 3.53 0.13
CA ALA A 192 -12.43 2.55 -0.68
C ALA A 192 -11.06 2.17 -0.08
N GLY A 193 -10.31 3.16 0.39
CA GLY A 193 -8.99 2.95 1.01
C GLY A 193 -9.05 2.10 2.28
N VAL A 194 -10.05 2.32 3.15
CA VAL A 194 -10.26 1.47 4.34
C VAL A 194 -10.55 0.03 3.91
N SER A 195 -11.43 -0.15 2.92
CA SER A 195 -11.83 -1.49 2.45
C SER A 195 -10.67 -2.27 1.82
N GLY A 196 -9.72 -1.58 1.19
CA GLY A 196 -8.56 -2.20 0.54
C GLY A 196 -7.37 -2.51 1.47
N SER A 197 -7.26 -1.82 2.60
CA SER A 197 -6.05 -1.87 3.47
C SER A 197 -6.31 -2.26 4.93
N ASN A 198 -7.57 -2.24 5.38
CA ASN A 198 -7.96 -2.32 6.79
C ASN A 198 -7.20 -1.34 7.70
N ASP A 199 -6.87 -0.16 7.16
CA ASP A 199 -6.16 0.89 7.87
C ASP A 199 -7.04 1.53 8.95
N SER A 200 -6.73 1.23 10.22
CA SER A 200 -7.46 1.76 11.37
C SER A 200 -7.40 3.28 11.52
N ALA A 201 -6.30 3.94 11.14
CA ALA A 201 -6.18 5.40 11.24
C ALA A 201 -7.03 6.08 10.17
N LEU A 202 -6.99 5.56 8.95
CA LEU A 202 -7.89 6.00 7.87
C LEU A 202 -9.36 5.71 8.22
N ALA A 203 -9.65 4.57 8.86
CA ALA A 203 -11.00 4.22 9.30
C ALA A 203 -11.53 5.22 10.35
N LEU A 204 -10.71 5.58 11.36
CA LEU A 204 -11.08 6.60 12.33
C LEU A 204 -11.36 7.95 11.65
N ARG A 205 -10.50 8.39 10.74
CA ARG A 205 -10.73 9.65 10.02
C ARG A 205 -12.00 9.59 9.17
N THR A 206 -12.26 8.46 8.51
CA THR A 206 -13.48 8.27 7.71
C THR A 206 -14.71 8.36 8.60
N ALA A 207 -14.69 7.75 9.79
CA ALA A 207 -15.76 7.86 10.77
C ALA A 207 -15.97 9.30 11.25
N LEU A 208 -14.89 10.02 11.57
CA LEU A 208 -14.96 11.44 11.97
C LEU A 208 -15.52 12.33 10.86
N TRP A 209 -15.14 12.08 9.61
CA TRP A 209 -15.66 12.81 8.46
C TRP A 209 -17.18 12.60 8.32
N LEU A 210 -17.65 11.35 8.37
CA LEU A 210 -19.08 11.03 8.30
C LEU A 210 -19.85 11.62 9.50
N ALA A 211 -19.29 11.52 10.70
CA ALA A 211 -19.83 12.10 11.92
C ALA A 211 -20.02 13.62 11.82
N SER A 212 -19.09 14.33 11.17
CA SER A 212 -19.14 15.78 11.00
C SER A 212 -20.28 16.29 10.10
N LYS A 213 -20.91 15.39 9.32
CA LYS A 213 -22.03 15.72 8.45
C LYS A 213 -23.39 15.72 9.16
N GLU A 214 -23.42 15.49 10.48
CA GLU A 214 -24.63 15.35 11.28
C GLU A 214 -25.55 14.23 10.72
N PRO A 215 -25.17 12.95 10.89
CA PRO A 215 -25.93 11.83 10.32
C PRO A 215 -27.38 11.85 10.80
N GLY A 216 -28.31 11.84 9.84
CA GLY A 216 -29.74 11.99 10.06
C GLY A 216 -30.50 10.67 10.15
N ASP A 217 -29.89 9.55 9.73
CA ASP A 217 -30.55 8.24 9.73
C ASP A 217 -29.75 7.08 10.35
N ALA A 218 -30.45 5.96 10.58
CA ALA A 218 -29.86 4.78 11.18
C ALA A 218 -28.79 4.10 10.30
N ALA A 219 -28.88 4.22 8.98
CA ALA A 219 -27.91 3.62 8.06
C ALA A 219 -26.57 4.36 8.13
N GLU A 220 -26.60 5.69 8.20
CA GLU A 220 -25.42 6.54 8.39
C GLU A 220 -24.74 6.28 9.73
N ILE A 221 -25.53 6.14 10.82
CA ILE A 221 -25.01 5.77 12.14
C ILE A 221 -24.33 4.38 12.09
N MET A 222 -24.96 3.39 11.44
CA MET A 222 -24.35 2.07 11.27
C MET A 222 -23.06 2.13 10.45
N GLU A 223 -22.99 2.97 9.42
CA GLU A 223 -21.79 3.13 8.62
C GLU A 223 -20.64 3.74 9.44
N ILE A 224 -20.90 4.77 10.25
CA ILE A 224 -19.93 5.35 11.18
C ILE A 224 -19.42 4.27 12.15
N ARG A 225 -20.33 3.52 12.77
CA ARG A 225 -19.99 2.43 13.69
C ARG A 225 -19.12 1.36 13.03
N ARG A 226 -19.38 1.01 11.76
CA ARG A 226 -18.56 0.05 11.01
C ARG A 226 -17.11 0.52 10.88
N PHE A 227 -16.88 1.79 10.55
CA PHE A 227 -15.53 2.33 10.48
C PHE A 227 -14.87 2.44 11.86
N LEU A 228 -15.62 2.81 12.89
CA LEU A 228 -15.12 2.81 14.26
C LEU A 228 -14.73 1.42 14.75
N ALA A 229 -15.44 0.37 14.37
CA ALA A 229 -15.07 -1.01 14.70
C ALA A 229 -13.68 -1.36 14.14
N ILE A 230 -13.37 -0.97 12.90
CA ILE A 230 -12.03 -1.15 12.29
C ILE A 230 -10.97 -0.31 13.03
N ALA A 231 -11.33 0.91 13.45
CA ALA A 231 -10.43 1.76 14.21
C ALA A 231 -10.10 1.20 15.61
N LEU A 232 -11.04 0.51 16.25
CA LEU A 232 -10.87 -0.14 17.56
C LEU A 232 -9.87 -1.32 17.52
N GLU A 233 -9.65 -1.91 16.34
CA GLU A 233 -8.63 -2.95 16.14
C GLU A 233 -7.21 -2.39 16.00
N SER A 234 -7.03 -1.05 16.05
CA SER A 234 -5.73 -0.42 15.86
C SER A 234 -4.70 -0.87 16.89
N PRO A 235 -3.44 -1.13 16.50
CA PRO A 235 -2.35 -1.28 17.46
C PRO A 235 -1.97 0.06 18.14
N ASP A 236 -2.38 1.19 17.58
CA ASP A 236 -2.14 2.52 18.16
C ASP A 236 -3.20 2.83 19.24
N LEU A 237 -2.73 3.02 20.48
CA LEU A 237 -3.57 3.38 21.62
C LEU A 237 -4.37 4.68 21.38
N SER A 238 -3.78 5.65 20.69
CA SER A 238 -4.40 6.95 20.42
C SER A 238 -5.59 6.78 19.49
N VAL A 239 -5.44 5.98 18.43
CA VAL A 239 -6.51 5.68 17.47
C VAL A 239 -7.64 4.92 18.17
N ARG A 240 -7.31 3.89 18.96
CA ARG A 240 -8.33 3.13 19.72
C ARG A 240 -9.09 4.01 20.69
N THR A 241 -8.40 4.81 21.50
CA THR A 241 -9.04 5.68 22.50
C THR A 241 -9.96 6.70 21.84
N ALA A 242 -9.54 7.30 20.72
CA ALA A 242 -10.38 8.21 19.96
C ALA A 242 -11.61 7.50 19.38
N ALA A 243 -11.45 6.28 18.86
CA ALA A 243 -12.55 5.48 18.34
C ALA A 243 -13.54 5.07 19.45
N GLU A 244 -13.06 4.65 20.61
CA GLU A 244 -13.90 4.33 21.79
C GLU A 244 -14.72 5.53 22.23
N ASN A 245 -14.09 6.71 22.30
CA ASN A 245 -14.76 7.94 22.67
C ASN A 245 -15.87 8.30 21.67
N LEU A 246 -15.58 8.21 20.36
CA LEU A 246 -16.58 8.52 19.34
C LEU A 246 -17.71 7.48 19.31
N MET A 247 -17.41 6.19 19.52
CA MET A 247 -18.40 5.12 19.51
C MET A 247 -19.51 5.32 20.54
N ARG A 248 -19.20 5.95 21.70
CA ARG A 248 -20.21 6.28 22.72
C ARG A 248 -21.24 7.30 22.25
N SER A 249 -20.87 8.19 21.33
CA SER A 249 -21.77 9.20 20.75
C SER A 249 -22.68 8.64 19.66
N TYR A 250 -22.43 7.41 19.19
CA TYR A 250 -23.19 6.75 18.13
C TYR A 250 -23.71 5.40 18.62
N PRO A 251 -24.72 5.37 19.53
CA PRO A 251 -25.30 4.12 20.05
C PRO A 251 -25.93 3.29 18.94
N ASP A 252 -26.16 2.01 19.21
CA ASP A 252 -26.79 1.12 18.23
C ASP A 252 -28.26 1.54 18.03
N PRO A 253 -28.69 1.92 16.82
CA PRO A 253 -30.06 2.35 16.56
C PRO A 253 -31.09 1.25 16.85
N GLY A 254 -30.69 -0.02 16.91
CA GLY A 254 -31.55 -1.14 17.33
C GLY A 254 -31.81 -1.20 18.85
N THR A 255 -30.97 -0.58 19.67
CA THR A 255 -31.10 -0.57 21.14
C THR A 255 -31.96 0.58 21.66
N ALA A 256 -32.07 1.69 20.93
CA ALA A 256 -32.85 2.86 21.34
C ALA A 256 -34.37 2.63 21.35
N LYS A 257 -34.89 1.65 20.58
CA LYS A 257 -36.33 1.32 20.55
C LYS A 257 -36.81 0.44 21.71
N ALA A 258 -35.91 -0.08 22.54
CA ALA A 258 -36.25 -0.98 23.63
C ALA A 258 -36.67 -0.24 24.92
N GLU A 259 -36.32 1.04 25.08
CA GLU A 259 -36.57 1.78 26.32
C GLU A 259 -37.90 2.57 26.32
N ASP A 260 -38.54 2.77 25.16
CA ASP A 260 -39.78 3.55 25.03
C ASP A 260 -41.08 2.71 25.10
N ASN A 261 -41.01 1.39 25.36
CA ASN A 261 -42.18 0.50 25.38
C ASN A 261 -42.57 -0.02 26.78
N ASP A 262 -41.98 0.52 27.85
CA ASP A 262 -42.24 0.12 29.24
C ASP A 262 -43.00 1.19 30.06
N GLU A 263 -43.80 2.06 29.43
CA GLU A 263 -44.77 2.95 30.11
C GLU A 263 -46.24 2.51 29.97
#